data_AF-A0AAE9A9F6-F1
#
_entry.id   AF-A0AAE9A9F6-F1
#
_cell.length_a   1.000
_cell.length_b   1.000
_cell.length_c   1.000
_cell.angle_alpha   90.00
_cell.angle_beta   90.00
_cell.angle_gamma   90.00
#
_symmetry.space_group_name_H-M   'P 1'
#
loop_
_entity.id
_entity.type
_entity.pdbx_description
1 polymer ?
#
loop_
_entity_poly.entity_id
_entity_poly.type
_entity_poly.pdbx_seq_one_letter_code
_entity_poly.pdbx_strand_id
1 'polypeptide(L)'
;MQKISRDEEPAFLVRQELKKYANDGKPREVVDDVRAKFSVVASVACGSYDAKRKIIDTAKGRKEDDVIEMDKGGSIANEFSQTKDGQRFLVKDEQFQTATGSSRILCYNEFINGNIQDFWVRIKAIPFIVPTETKNFFDIIVSTIPTPIPSNVQTFIDYLIKYYMEDTVRYPPKMWSCADRTMNGIHRTTNVVESWHKLLSSVRSQKNGLAPLMLSDILVKLKLEEMHTKMDWNELKLNPNFQVNRNRKLTNALKDGRLIKTLINQPIPPNMPLIGLNLLDAISDTHSV
;
A
#
# COMPACT_ATOMS: atom_id res chain seq x y z
N MET A 1 -28.08 -48.60 -0.08
CA MET A 1 -28.31 -47.15 0.10
C MET A 1 -27.08 -46.41 -0.40
N GLN A 2 -27.10 -45.91 -1.64
CA GLN A 2 -26.03 -45.07 -2.19
C GLN A 2 -26.01 -43.74 -1.43
N LYS A 3 -24.88 -43.38 -0.83
CA LYS A 3 -24.65 -42.04 -0.28
C LYS A 3 -24.49 -41.09 -1.47
N ILE A 4 -25.52 -40.29 -1.74
CA ILE A 4 -25.44 -39.16 -2.66
C ILE A 4 -24.32 -38.24 -2.14
N SER A 5 -23.35 -37.93 -2.99
CA SER A 5 -22.27 -36.98 -2.68
C SER A 5 -22.89 -35.63 -2.29
N ARG A 6 -22.34 -34.92 -1.29
CA ARG A 6 -22.80 -33.56 -0.91
C ARG A 6 -22.79 -32.58 -2.10
N ASP A 7 -21.97 -32.86 -3.12
CA ASP A 7 -21.84 -32.05 -4.34
C ASP A 7 -22.95 -32.31 -5.37
N GLU A 8 -23.77 -33.35 -5.19
CA GLU A 8 -24.90 -33.71 -6.06
C GLU A 8 -26.25 -33.22 -5.53
N GLU A 9 -26.28 -32.56 -4.37
CA GLU A 9 -27.52 -32.07 -3.79
C GLU A 9 -28.02 -30.83 -4.57
N PRO A 10 -29.20 -30.87 -5.21
CA PRO A 10 -29.67 -29.81 -6.09
C PRO A 10 -29.82 -28.45 -5.39
N ALA A 11 -30.07 -28.45 -4.07
CA ALA A 11 -30.10 -27.24 -3.26
C ALA A 11 -28.71 -26.60 -3.07
N PHE A 12 -27.64 -27.40 -3.03
CA PHE A 12 -26.27 -26.90 -2.90
C PHE A 12 -25.82 -26.18 -4.19
N LEU A 13 -26.11 -26.77 -5.35
CA LEU A 13 -25.83 -26.17 -6.65
C LEU A 13 -26.56 -24.83 -6.83
N VAL A 14 -27.83 -24.75 -6.44
CA VAL A 14 -28.60 -23.49 -6.45
C VAL A 14 -27.95 -22.43 -5.55
N ARG A 15 -27.45 -22.79 -4.36
CA ARG A 15 -26.75 -21.84 -3.47
C ARG A 15 -25.43 -21.36 -4.05
N GLN A 16 -24.68 -22.23 -4.71
CA GLN A 16 -23.44 -21.85 -5.38
C GLN A 16 -23.71 -20.89 -6.54
N GLU A 17 -24.78 -21.12 -7.28
CA GLU A 17 -25.16 -20.27 -8.41
C GLU A 17 -25.69 -18.90 -7.96
N LEU A 18 -26.49 -18.85 -6.88
CA LEU A 18 -26.90 -17.59 -6.24
C LEU A 18 -25.71 -16.75 -5.77
N LYS A 19 -24.65 -17.38 -5.26
CA LYS A 19 -23.40 -16.68 -4.87
C LYS A 19 -22.62 -16.20 -6.09
N LYS A 20 -22.57 -17.00 -7.16
CA LYS A 20 -21.85 -16.67 -8.40
C LYS A 20 -22.45 -15.44 -9.08
N TYR A 21 -23.78 -15.35 -9.12
CA TYR A 21 -24.52 -14.28 -9.78
C TYR A 21 -24.99 -13.18 -8.81
N ALA A 22 -24.44 -13.13 -7.59
CA ALA A 22 -24.89 -12.19 -6.58
C ALA A 22 -24.80 -10.73 -7.04
N ASN A 23 -23.83 -10.38 -7.90
CA ASN A 23 -23.59 -9.00 -8.36
C ASN A 23 -24.27 -8.64 -9.70
N ASP A 24 -25.00 -9.57 -10.32
CA ASP A 24 -25.51 -9.42 -11.69
C ASP A 24 -26.84 -8.66 -11.76
N GLY A 25 -27.37 -8.20 -10.62
CA GLY A 25 -28.60 -7.41 -10.58
C GLY A 25 -29.20 -7.25 -9.18
N LYS A 26 -30.50 -6.91 -9.16
CA LYS A 26 -31.27 -6.88 -7.91
C LYS A 26 -31.48 -8.30 -7.41
N PRO A 27 -31.55 -8.52 -6.08
CA PRO A 27 -31.72 -9.87 -5.52
C PRO A 27 -32.91 -10.65 -6.09
N ARG A 28 -33.97 -9.96 -6.52
CA ARG A 28 -35.14 -10.59 -7.14
C ARG A 28 -34.84 -11.18 -8.52
N GLU A 29 -34.17 -10.41 -9.37
CA GLU A 29 -33.78 -10.80 -10.73
C GLU A 29 -32.83 -11.99 -10.68
N VAL A 30 -31.83 -11.94 -9.80
CA VAL A 30 -30.87 -13.04 -9.59
C VAL A 30 -31.58 -14.33 -9.13
N VAL A 31 -32.57 -14.22 -8.24
CA VAL A 31 -33.34 -15.39 -7.78
C VAL A 31 -34.22 -15.96 -8.88
N ASP A 32 -34.83 -15.12 -9.71
CA ASP A 32 -35.71 -15.54 -10.80
C ASP A 32 -34.89 -16.19 -11.94
N ASP A 33 -33.72 -15.65 -12.26
CA ASP A 33 -32.79 -16.23 -13.25
C ASP A 33 -32.25 -17.59 -12.83
N VAL A 34 -31.84 -17.73 -11.55
CA VAL A 34 -31.41 -19.02 -11.02
C VAL A 34 -32.60 -19.98 -10.97
N ARG A 35 -33.82 -19.52 -10.66
CA ARG A 35 -35.02 -20.35 -10.71
C ARG A 35 -35.36 -20.81 -12.13
N ALA A 36 -35.07 -20.02 -13.16
CA ALA A 36 -35.28 -20.41 -14.55
C ALA A 36 -34.29 -21.51 -15.00
N LYS A 37 -33.08 -21.53 -14.42
CA LYS A 37 -32.02 -22.51 -14.76
C LYS A 37 -32.17 -23.85 -14.02
N PHE A 38 -32.80 -23.86 -12.84
CA PHE A 38 -32.96 -25.06 -12.02
C PHE A 38 -34.41 -25.51 -11.91
N SER A 39 -34.64 -26.79 -11.61
CA SER A 39 -36.00 -27.29 -11.39
C SER A 39 -36.67 -26.56 -10.22
N VAL A 40 -37.99 -26.38 -10.29
CA VAL A 40 -38.78 -25.70 -9.24
C VAL A 40 -38.55 -26.36 -7.87
N VAL A 41 -38.39 -27.69 -7.87
CA VAL A 41 -38.11 -28.49 -6.67
C VAL A 41 -36.74 -28.13 -6.06
N ALA A 42 -35.70 -27.99 -6.89
CA ALA A 42 -34.37 -27.58 -6.45
C ALA A 42 -34.35 -26.16 -5.88
N SER A 43 -35.08 -25.24 -6.52
CA SER A 43 -35.20 -23.85 -6.07
C SER A 43 -35.97 -23.75 -4.75
N VAL A 44 -37.03 -24.53 -4.55
CA VAL A 44 -37.79 -24.56 -3.28
C VAL A 44 -36.96 -25.19 -2.15
N ALA A 45 -36.22 -26.26 -2.45
CA ALA A 45 -35.32 -26.91 -1.49
C ALA A 45 -34.18 -25.98 -1.00
N CYS A 46 -33.81 -24.98 -1.80
CA CYS A 46 -32.82 -23.97 -1.40
C CYS A 46 -33.32 -23.02 -0.28
N GLY A 47 -34.64 -22.93 -0.04
CA GLY A 47 -35.26 -22.12 1.01
C GLY A 47 -36.19 -21.02 0.48
N SER A 48 -36.75 -20.23 1.40
CA SER A 48 -37.62 -19.09 1.05
C SER A 48 -36.88 -17.99 0.30
N TYR A 49 -37.64 -17.06 -0.31
CA TYR A 49 -37.07 -15.90 -0.99
C TYR A 49 -36.12 -15.10 -0.08
N ASP A 50 -36.49 -14.87 1.17
CA ASP A 50 -35.65 -14.13 2.13
C ASP A 50 -34.35 -14.87 2.47
N ALA A 51 -34.39 -16.21 2.53
CA ALA A 51 -33.18 -17.00 2.71
C ALA A 51 -32.22 -16.84 1.52
N LYS A 52 -32.75 -16.87 0.29
CA LYS A 52 -31.96 -16.65 -0.94
C LYS A 52 -31.41 -15.23 -1.02
N ARG A 53 -32.22 -14.23 -0.68
CA ARG A 53 -31.81 -12.83 -0.60
C ARG A 53 -30.67 -12.66 0.40
N LYS A 54 -30.76 -13.26 1.59
CA LYS A 54 -29.69 -13.20 2.60
C LYS A 54 -28.40 -13.85 2.10
N ILE A 55 -28.48 -14.93 1.31
CA ILE A 55 -27.30 -15.54 0.67
C ILE A 55 -26.65 -14.57 -0.31
N ILE A 56 -27.45 -13.88 -1.14
CA ILE A 56 -26.99 -12.85 -2.07
C ILE A 56 -26.35 -11.68 -1.32
N ASP A 57 -27.04 -11.14 -0.30
CA ASP A 57 -26.55 -9.99 0.47
C ASP A 57 -25.26 -10.33 1.24
N THR A 58 -25.15 -11.56 1.76
CA THR A 58 -23.91 -12.04 2.39
C THR A 58 -22.79 -12.20 1.37
N ALA A 59 -23.10 -12.65 0.15
CA ALA A 59 -22.14 -12.80 -0.94
C ALA A 59 -21.67 -11.44 -1.52
N LYS A 60 -22.53 -10.41 -1.50
CA LYS A 60 -22.18 -9.03 -1.86
C LYS A 60 -21.20 -8.39 -0.86
N GLY A 61 -21.14 -8.90 0.37
CA GLY A 61 -20.37 -8.31 1.46
C GLY A 61 -21.02 -7.05 2.04
N ARG A 62 -20.68 -6.70 3.28
CA ARG A 62 -21.00 -5.36 3.79
C ARG A 62 -20.07 -4.36 3.11
N LYS A 63 -20.63 -3.40 2.38
CA LYS A 63 -19.89 -2.20 1.99
C LYS A 63 -19.73 -1.35 3.26
N GLU A 64 -18.50 -0.95 3.56
CA GLU A 64 -18.21 -0.01 4.64
C GLU A 64 -18.82 1.36 4.31
N ASP A 65 -19.21 2.14 5.32
CA ASP A 65 -19.91 3.42 5.10
C ASP A 65 -19.09 4.40 4.25
N ASP A 66 -17.76 4.36 4.38
CA ASP A 66 -16.80 5.11 3.56
C ASP A 66 -16.90 4.77 2.05
N VAL A 67 -17.22 3.50 1.71
CA VAL A 67 -17.41 3.04 0.33
C VAL A 67 -18.73 3.54 -0.24
N ILE A 68 -19.77 3.63 0.58
CA ILE A 68 -21.09 4.16 0.21
C ILE A 68 -21.02 5.68 0.00
N GLU A 69 -20.23 6.38 0.82
CA GLU A 69 -19.97 7.81 0.67
C GLU A 69 -19.12 8.11 -0.58
N MET A 70 -18.12 7.27 -0.89
CA MET A 70 -17.37 7.35 -2.15
C MET A 70 -18.22 7.06 -3.40
N ASP A 71 -19.14 6.08 -3.34
CA ASP A 71 -20.05 5.74 -4.45
C ASP A 71 -21.09 6.85 -4.72
N LYS A 72 -21.37 7.75 -3.76
CA LYS A 72 -22.22 8.94 -3.97
C LYS A 72 -21.56 10.03 -4.82
N GLY A 73 -20.25 9.95 -5.06
CA GLY A 73 -19.45 10.99 -5.73
C GLY A 73 -19.47 11.03 -7.26
N GLY A 74 -20.15 10.09 -7.94
CA GLY A 74 -20.23 10.05 -9.40
C GLY A 74 -18.90 9.70 -10.12
N SER A 75 -19.03 9.42 -11.43
CA SER A 75 -17.97 9.09 -12.42
C SER A 75 -16.88 8.10 -11.99
N ILE A 76 -17.25 7.05 -11.26
CA ILE A 76 -16.42 5.85 -11.07
C ILE A 76 -17.04 4.74 -11.93
N ALA A 77 -16.30 4.23 -12.92
CA ALA A 77 -16.74 3.09 -13.72
C ALA A 77 -16.64 1.80 -12.89
N ASN A 78 -17.66 0.95 -12.97
CA ASN A 78 -17.76 -0.32 -12.23
C ASN A 78 -16.81 -1.43 -12.73
N GLU A 79 -15.84 -1.12 -13.58
CA GLU A 79 -14.95 -2.10 -14.20
C GLU A 79 -13.55 -2.08 -13.57
N PHE A 80 -13.17 -3.21 -12.98
CA PHE A 80 -11.84 -3.44 -12.43
C PHE A 80 -10.92 -4.03 -13.52
N SER A 81 -9.76 -3.43 -13.74
CA SER A 81 -8.68 -4.07 -14.52
C SER A 81 -7.77 -4.87 -13.59
N GLN A 82 -7.13 -5.92 -14.13
CA GLN A 82 -6.23 -6.79 -13.37
C GLN A 82 -4.78 -6.49 -13.72
N THR A 83 -3.93 -6.32 -12.70
CA THR A 83 -2.47 -6.31 -12.89
C THR A 83 -1.97 -7.70 -13.29
N LYS A 84 -0.72 -7.80 -13.76
CA LYS A 84 -0.07 -9.09 -14.07
C LYS A 84 -0.02 -10.05 -12.88
N ASP A 85 -0.23 -9.55 -11.67
CA ASP A 85 -0.27 -10.33 -10.42
C ASP A 85 -1.70 -10.65 -9.95
N GLY A 86 -2.72 -10.33 -10.76
CA GLY A 86 -4.12 -10.67 -10.49
C GLY A 86 -4.81 -9.76 -9.47
N GLN A 87 -4.18 -8.66 -9.06
CA GLN A 87 -4.80 -7.68 -8.16
C GLN A 87 -5.68 -6.71 -8.96
N ARG A 88 -6.87 -6.45 -8.42
CA ARG A 88 -7.85 -5.52 -9.01
C ARG A 88 -7.52 -4.11 -8.56
N PHE A 89 -7.46 -3.17 -9.50
CA PHE A 89 -7.36 -1.74 -9.20
C PHE A 89 -8.47 -0.97 -9.91
N LEU A 90 -8.93 0.11 -9.29
CA LEU A 90 -10.00 0.97 -9.82
C LEU A 90 -9.48 1.73 -11.05
N VAL A 91 -10.23 1.68 -12.15
CA VAL A 91 -9.99 2.56 -13.30
C VAL A 91 -10.81 3.83 -13.07
N LYS A 92 -10.13 4.96 -12.81
CA LYS A 92 -10.76 6.29 -12.90
C LYS A 92 -10.93 6.57 -14.40
N ASP A 93 -12.16 6.57 -14.88
CA ASP A 93 -12.47 6.95 -16.26
C ASP A 93 -12.55 8.48 -16.34
N GLU A 94 -11.42 9.13 -16.12
CA GLU A 94 -11.24 10.51 -16.51
C GLU A 94 -10.83 10.46 -17.99
N GLN A 95 -11.82 10.56 -18.88
CA GLN A 95 -11.54 10.93 -20.26
C GLN A 95 -11.02 12.37 -20.25
N PHE A 96 -9.73 12.53 -19.95
CA PHE A 96 -8.99 13.65 -20.50
C PHE A 96 -9.13 13.50 -22.00
N GLN A 97 -9.79 14.45 -22.66
CA GLN A 97 -9.76 14.55 -24.11
C GLN A 97 -8.28 14.49 -24.50
N THR A 98 -7.90 13.34 -25.04
CA THR A 98 -6.55 13.02 -25.47
C THR A 98 -6.37 13.69 -26.83
N ALA A 99 -6.46 15.01 -26.83
CA ALA A 99 -5.78 15.80 -27.83
C ALA A 99 -4.30 15.81 -27.39
N THR A 100 -3.57 14.80 -27.86
CA THR A 100 -2.11 14.58 -27.73
C THR A 100 -1.63 13.97 -26.41
N GLY A 101 -0.70 12.99 -26.49
CA GLY A 101 0.08 12.46 -25.36
C GLY A 101 0.90 13.50 -24.59
N SER A 102 0.76 14.78 -24.95
CA SER A 102 1.37 15.93 -24.32
C SER A 102 0.93 16.12 -22.87
N SER A 103 -0.31 15.86 -22.45
CA SER A 103 -0.76 16.25 -21.09
C SER A 103 -0.12 15.45 -19.94
N ARG A 104 0.04 14.13 -20.10
CA ARG A 104 0.80 13.32 -19.11
C ARG A 104 2.28 13.67 -19.12
N ILE A 105 2.83 13.90 -20.31
CA ILE A 105 4.22 14.34 -20.50
C ILE A 105 4.41 15.76 -19.94
N LEU A 106 3.41 16.63 -19.99
CA LEU A 106 3.43 18.00 -19.46
C LEU A 106 3.35 18.00 -17.94
N CYS A 107 2.48 17.20 -17.31
CA CYS A 107 2.52 17.03 -15.86
C CYS A 107 3.86 16.42 -15.41
N TYR A 108 4.39 15.42 -16.11
CA TYR A 108 5.70 14.85 -15.80
C TYR A 108 6.84 15.84 -16.04
N ASN A 109 6.76 16.66 -17.09
CA ASN A 109 7.73 17.70 -17.41
C ASN A 109 7.65 18.89 -16.44
N GLU A 110 6.47 19.26 -15.95
CA GLU A 110 6.35 20.23 -14.84
C GLU A 110 6.88 19.64 -13.53
N PHE A 111 6.74 18.33 -13.32
CA PHE A 111 7.28 17.65 -12.14
C PHE A 111 8.80 17.52 -12.18
N ILE A 112 9.38 17.32 -13.37
CA ILE A 112 10.81 17.07 -13.59
C ILE A 112 11.59 18.34 -13.95
N ASN A 113 10.97 19.32 -14.63
CA ASN A 113 11.62 20.54 -15.14
C ASN A 113 10.79 21.81 -14.86
N GLY A 114 9.72 21.74 -14.07
CA GLY A 114 8.86 22.88 -13.79
C GLY A 114 9.30 23.67 -12.56
N ASN A 115 8.71 24.86 -12.39
CA ASN A 115 9.09 25.82 -11.35
C ASN A 115 8.80 25.37 -9.90
N ILE A 116 8.26 24.16 -9.71
CA ILE A 116 7.90 23.57 -8.41
C ILE A 116 8.70 22.26 -8.18
N GLN A 117 9.64 21.94 -9.08
CA GLN A 117 10.52 20.77 -8.94
C GLN A 117 11.25 20.75 -7.60
N ASP A 118 11.83 21.89 -7.19
CA ASP A 118 12.56 22.02 -5.92
C ASP A 118 11.68 21.68 -4.72
N PHE A 119 10.40 22.07 -4.74
CA PHE A 119 9.43 21.68 -3.71
C PHE A 119 9.29 20.16 -3.64
N TRP A 120 9.10 19.49 -4.79
CA TRP A 120 8.92 18.03 -4.86
C TRP A 120 10.18 17.24 -4.51
N VAL A 121 11.35 17.80 -4.78
CA VAL A 121 12.64 17.20 -4.42
C VAL A 121 12.83 17.34 -2.90
N ARG A 122 12.72 18.56 -2.37
CA ARG A 122 12.95 18.87 -0.95
C ARG A 122 11.93 18.24 -0.01
N ILE A 123 10.68 18.06 -0.44
CA ILE A 123 9.68 17.42 0.43
C ILE A 123 10.04 15.96 0.76
N LYS A 124 10.83 15.29 -0.08
CA LYS A 124 11.34 13.93 0.17
C LYS A 124 12.40 13.90 1.27
N ALA A 125 13.01 15.04 1.60
CA ALA A 125 13.98 15.15 2.69
C ALA A 125 13.30 15.27 4.06
N ILE A 126 12.03 15.72 4.12
CA ILE A 126 11.29 15.96 5.36
C ILE A 126 11.26 14.75 6.31
N PRO A 127 11.07 13.49 5.86
CA PRO A 127 11.15 12.32 6.72
C PRO A 127 12.48 12.12 7.46
N PHE A 128 13.56 12.75 7.01
CA PHE A 128 14.88 12.64 7.64
C PHE A 128 15.16 13.76 8.65
N ILE A 129 14.29 14.77 8.71
CA ILE A 129 14.37 15.85 9.68
C ILE A 129 13.82 15.37 11.03
N VAL A 130 14.39 15.91 12.11
CA VAL A 130 13.94 15.65 13.47
C VAL A 130 12.47 16.08 13.60
N PRO A 131 11.60 15.28 14.25
CA PRO A 131 10.17 15.58 14.36
C PRO A 131 9.84 17.01 14.85
N THR A 132 10.64 17.54 15.78
CA THR A 132 10.44 18.89 16.36
C THR A 132 10.68 20.03 15.38
N GLU A 133 11.50 19.81 14.35
CA GLU A 133 11.87 20.84 13.36
C GLU A 133 11.13 20.67 12.03
N THR A 134 10.39 19.57 11.88
CA THR A 134 9.71 19.16 10.64
C THR A 134 8.82 20.27 10.09
N LYS A 135 8.01 20.90 10.94
CA LYS A 135 7.10 21.99 10.52
C LYS A 135 7.86 23.21 10.00
N ASN A 136 8.93 23.62 10.70
CA ASN A 136 9.76 24.75 10.31
C ASN A 136 10.40 24.52 8.93
N PHE A 137 10.97 23.33 8.70
CA PHE A 137 11.54 22.99 7.40
C PHE A 137 10.47 22.90 6.32
N PHE A 138 9.28 22.38 6.61
CA PHE A 138 8.17 22.37 5.65
C PHE A 138 7.76 23.80 5.23
N ASP A 139 7.65 24.73 6.18
CA ASP A 139 7.30 26.12 5.89
C ASP A 139 8.38 26.81 5.05
N ILE A 140 9.67 26.52 5.30
CA ILE A 140 10.77 26.95 4.44
C ILE A 140 10.58 26.44 3.01
N ILE A 141 10.26 25.15 2.81
CA ILE A 141 10.03 24.60 1.46
C ILE A 141 8.84 25.31 0.80
N VAL A 142 7.73 25.49 1.50
CA VAL A 142 6.54 26.17 0.95
C VAL A 142 6.86 27.60 0.54
N SER A 143 7.73 28.31 1.28
CA SER A 143 8.18 29.66 0.91
C SER A 143 8.96 29.74 -0.40
N THR A 144 9.49 28.62 -0.90
CA THR A 144 10.25 28.58 -2.16
C THR A 144 9.35 28.41 -3.39
N ILE A 145 8.05 28.16 -3.20
CA ILE A 145 7.10 28.00 -4.30
C ILE A 145 6.82 29.38 -4.93
N PRO A 146 6.86 29.50 -6.27
CA PRO A 146 6.50 30.74 -6.95
C PRO A 146 5.09 31.22 -6.60
N THR A 147 4.93 32.53 -6.40
CA THR A 147 3.63 33.17 -6.19
C THR A 147 3.09 33.72 -7.51
N PRO A 148 1.78 33.58 -7.80
CA PRO A 148 0.76 32.93 -6.98
C PRO A 148 0.86 31.40 -7.00
N ILE A 149 0.62 30.77 -5.84
CA ILE A 149 0.64 29.31 -5.70
C ILE A 149 -0.53 28.70 -6.50
N PRO A 150 -0.29 27.72 -7.36
CA PRO A 150 -1.36 27.01 -8.06
C PRO A 150 -2.35 26.34 -7.09
N SER A 151 -3.65 26.38 -7.39
CA SER A 151 -4.71 25.90 -6.48
C SER A 151 -4.61 24.42 -6.11
N ASN A 152 -4.15 23.58 -7.04
CA ASN A 152 -3.87 22.17 -6.83
C ASN A 152 -2.74 21.95 -5.81
N VAL A 153 -1.68 22.76 -5.89
CA VAL A 153 -0.53 22.70 -4.96
C VAL A 153 -0.96 23.20 -3.58
N GLN A 154 -1.75 24.27 -3.52
CA GLN A 154 -2.30 24.76 -2.26
C GLN A 154 -3.15 23.69 -1.56
N THR A 155 -4.06 23.03 -2.29
CA THR A 155 -4.89 21.94 -1.76
C THR A 155 -4.04 20.81 -1.17
N PHE A 156 -2.92 20.48 -1.82
CA PHE A 156 -1.99 19.47 -1.34
C PHE A 156 -1.23 19.91 -0.08
N ILE A 157 -0.77 21.17 -0.03
CA ILE A 157 -0.13 21.74 1.15
C ILE A 157 -1.09 21.71 2.35
N ASP A 158 -2.34 22.11 2.14
CA ASP A 158 -3.37 22.13 3.19
C ASP A 158 -3.65 20.71 3.71
N TYR A 159 -3.68 19.72 2.81
CA TYR A 159 -3.78 18.32 3.18
C TYR A 159 -2.60 17.87 4.07
N LEU A 160 -1.37 18.20 3.69
CA LEU A 160 -0.19 17.83 4.48
C LEU A 160 -0.19 18.48 5.86
N ILE A 161 -0.57 19.76 5.95
CA ILE A 161 -0.68 20.46 7.24
C ILE A 161 -1.73 19.78 8.12
N LYS A 162 -2.91 19.50 7.56
CA LYS A 162 -4.03 18.89 8.30
C LYS A 162 -3.74 17.50 8.86
N TYR A 163 -2.93 16.71 8.16
CA TYR A 163 -2.75 15.29 8.51
C TYR A 163 -1.36 14.90 9.00
N TYR A 164 -0.30 15.66 8.67
CA TYR A 164 1.08 15.18 8.84
C TYR A 164 2.05 16.14 9.53
N MET A 165 1.91 17.46 9.40
CA MET A 165 3.01 18.38 9.74
C MET A 165 3.01 18.92 11.18
N GLU A 166 1.93 18.73 11.94
CA GLU A 166 1.84 19.18 13.34
C GLU A 166 1.84 18.00 14.32
N ASP A 167 2.12 18.24 15.60
CA ASP A 167 2.16 17.19 16.62
C ASP A 167 0.75 16.68 17.04
N THR A 168 -0.29 17.47 16.79
CA THR A 168 -1.68 17.22 17.21
C THR A 168 -2.53 16.52 16.14
N VAL A 169 -1.99 16.32 14.94
CA VAL A 169 -2.71 15.73 13.80
C VAL A 169 -2.83 14.22 13.91
N ARG A 170 -3.63 13.62 13.02
CA ARG A 170 -3.84 12.17 12.98
C ARG A 170 -2.56 11.37 12.80
N TYR A 171 -1.60 11.88 12.01
CA TYR A 171 -0.34 11.21 11.69
C TYR A 171 0.86 12.15 11.95
N PRO A 172 1.20 12.42 13.22
CA PRO A 172 2.22 13.40 13.56
C PRO A 172 3.63 12.94 13.12
N PRO A 173 4.60 13.87 12.96
CA PRO A 173 5.95 13.56 12.48
C PRO A 173 6.65 12.44 13.26
N LYS A 174 6.39 12.30 14.56
CA LYS A 174 6.94 11.22 15.39
C LYS A 174 6.56 9.81 14.93
N MET A 175 5.46 9.64 14.19
CA MET A 175 5.03 8.33 13.69
C MET A 175 5.77 7.88 12.43
N TRP A 176 6.14 8.82 11.57
CA TRP A 176 6.65 8.49 10.22
C TRP A 176 8.07 9.02 9.95
N SER A 177 8.58 9.94 10.77
CA SER A 177 9.98 10.38 10.67
C SER A 177 10.91 9.18 10.82
N CYS A 178 11.93 9.15 9.96
CA CYS A 178 12.97 8.15 9.93
C CYS A 178 14.33 8.71 10.35
N ALA A 179 14.37 9.92 10.92
CA ALA A 179 15.59 10.57 11.42
C ALA A 179 16.35 9.66 12.39
N ASP A 180 15.72 9.28 13.51
CA ASP A 180 16.34 8.44 14.54
C ASP A 180 16.70 7.05 14.01
N ARG A 181 15.84 6.46 13.17
CA ARG A 181 16.11 5.15 12.57
C ARG A 181 17.36 5.20 11.70
N THR A 182 17.49 6.24 10.89
CA THR A 182 18.63 6.43 9.98
C THR A 182 19.91 6.70 10.77
N MET A 183 19.86 7.54 11.79
CA MET A 183 21.02 7.84 12.66
C MET A 183 21.51 6.60 13.41
N ASN A 184 20.60 5.71 13.82
CA ASN A 184 20.95 4.46 14.49
C ASN A 184 21.29 3.31 13.51
N GLY A 185 21.35 3.56 12.21
CA GLY A 185 21.64 2.52 11.20
C GLY A 185 20.55 1.45 11.05
N ILE A 186 19.34 1.73 11.55
CA ILE A 186 18.19 0.83 11.49
C ILE A 186 17.53 0.95 10.11
N HIS A 187 16.97 -0.15 9.60
CA HIS A 187 16.21 -0.16 8.35
C HIS A 187 15.01 0.82 8.42
N ARG A 188 14.92 1.74 7.45
CA ARG A 188 13.87 2.77 7.39
C ARG A 188 12.47 2.18 7.19
N THR A 189 12.35 1.18 6.33
CA THR A 189 11.11 0.44 6.09
C THR A 189 11.11 -0.87 6.86
N THR A 190 10.12 -1.06 7.73
CA THR A 190 9.74 -2.39 8.21
C THR A 190 8.72 -2.98 7.25
N ASN A 191 9.13 -3.28 6.00
CA ASN A 191 8.22 -3.93 5.06
C ASN A 191 8.16 -5.44 5.36
N VAL A 192 7.61 -5.73 6.53
CA VAL A 192 7.35 -7.09 7.02
C VAL A 192 6.45 -7.80 6.02
N VAL A 193 5.46 -7.10 5.45
CA VAL A 193 4.54 -7.64 4.44
C VAL A 193 5.29 -8.09 3.18
N GLU A 194 6.18 -7.27 2.60
CA GLU A 194 7.00 -7.69 1.45
C GLU A 194 7.92 -8.86 1.77
N SER A 195 8.48 -8.88 2.98
CA SER A 195 9.36 -9.97 3.43
C SER A 195 8.59 -11.29 3.51
N TRP A 196 7.41 -11.28 4.11
CA TRP A 196 6.50 -12.42 4.13
C TRP A 196 5.98 -12.78 2.74
N HIS A 197 5.65 -11.79 1.91
CA HIS A 197 5.18 -12.02 0.55
C HIS A 197 6.26 -12.70 -0.31
N LYS A 198 7.52 -12.29 -0.18
CA LYS A 198 8.67 -12.94 -0.83
C LYS A 198 8.85 -14.38 -0.35
N LEU A 199 8.73 -14.60 0.96
CA LEU A 199 8.84 -15.93 1.55
C LEU A 199 7.70 -16.86 1.08
N LEU A 200 6.46 -16.39 1.05
CA LEU A 200 5.31 -17.13 0.52
C LEU A 200 5.38 -17.33 -1.00
N SER A 201 5.91 -16.37 -1.74
CA SER A 201 6.16 -16.50 -3.18
C SER A 201 7.15 -17.64 -3.48
N SER A 202 8.12 -17.87 -2.60
CA SER A 202 9.02 -19.04 -2.72
C SER A 202 8.25 -20.36 -2.57
N VAL A 203 7.24 -20.41 -1.70
CA VAL A 203 6.39 -21.61 -1.51
C VAL A 203 5.54 -21.84 -2.76
N ARG A 204 4.93 -20.78 -3.31
CA ARG A 204 4.18 -20.84 -4.58
C ARG A 204 5.03 -21.36 -5.74
N SER A 205 6.26 -20.87 -5.86
CA SER A 205 7.17 -21.24 -6.96
C SER A 205 7.86 -22.60 -6.77
N GLN A 206 8.01 -23.09 -5.54
CA GLN A 206 8.70 -24.35 -5.26
C GLN A 206 8.15 -25.55 -6.04
N LYS A 207 6.84 -25.58 -6.31
CA LYS A 207 6.19 -26.67 -7.04
C LYS A 207 6.01 -26.38 -8.53
N ASN A 208 6.25 -25.16 -9.01
CA ASN A 208 6.08 -24.74 -10.42
C ASN A 208 4.77 -25.21 -11.08
N GLY A 209 3.68 -25.34 -10.31
CA GLY A 209 2.39 -25.84 -10.80
C GLY A 209 2.32 -27.36 -11.05
N LEU A 210 3.39 -28.11 -10.77
CA LEU A 210 3.44 -29.57 -10.93
C LEU A 210 2.74 -30.34 -9.80
N ALA A 211 2.56 -29.69 -8.64
CA ALA A 211 1.90 -30.27 -7.49
C ALA A 211 1.06 -29.20 -6.75
N PRO A 212 -0.05 -29.60 -6.10
CA PRO A 212 -0.86 -28.68 -5.31
C PRO A 212 -0.08 -28.15 -4.12
N LEU A 213 -0.33 -26.89 -3.76
CA LEU A 213 0.24 -26.25 -2.58
C LEU A 213 -0.37 -26.86 -1.32
N MET A 214 0.49 -27.35 -0.41
CA MET A 214 0.06 -27.92 0.86
C MET A 214 0.30 -26.96 2.01
N LEU A 215 -0.56 -27.02 3.04
CA LEU A 215 -0.36 -26.26 4.26
C LEU A 215 0.98 -26.58 4.95
N SER A 216 1.47 -27.82 4.81
CA SER A 216 2.78 -28.25 5.30
C SER A 216 3.93 -27.44 4.69
N ASP A 217 3.84 -27.01 3.42
CA ASP A 217 4.88 -26.23 2.76
C ASP A 217 5.02 -24.82 3.39
N ILE A 218 3.91 -24.23 3.84
CA ILE A 218 3.88 -22.96 4.58
C ILE A 218 4.43 -23.16 6.00
N LEU A 219 4.01 -24.23 6.69
CA LEU A 219 4.46 -24.54 8.04
C LEU A 219 5.99 -24.71 8.13
N VAL A 220 6.63 -25.26 7.09
CA VAL A 220 8.10 -25.34 7.02
C VAL A 220 8.72 -23.94 7.08
N LYS A 221 8.17 -22.97 6.37
CA LYS A 221 8.69 -21.59 6.39
C LYS A 221 8.48 -20.92 7.74
N LEU A 222 7.32 -21.12 8.37
CA LEU A 222 7.04 -20.60 9.71
C LEU A 222 8.01 -21.15 10.75
N LYS A 223 8.32 -22.45 10.71
CA LYS A 223 9.32 -23.07 11.59
C LYS A 223 10.72 -22.48 11.41
N LEU A 224 11.12 -22.20 10.17
CA LEU A 224 12.40 -21.55 9.90
C LEU A 224 12.46 -20.14 10.48
N GLU A 225 11.39 -19.36 10.32
CA GLU A 225 11.30 -18.01 10.89
C GLU A 225 11.30 -18.01 12.42
N GLU A 226 10.60 -18.97 13.04
CA GLU A 226 10.63 -19.20 14.49
C GLU A 226 12.05 -19.50 14.99
N MET A 227 12.78 -20.36 14.27
CA MET A 227 14.18 -20.65 14.60
C MET A 227 15.06 -19.41 14.49
N HIS A 228 14.93 -18.60 13.44
CA HIS A 228 15.66 -17.35 13.29
C HIS A 228 15.37 -16.39 14.44
N THR A 229 14.09 -16.18 14.76
CA THR A 229 13.65 -15.32 15.87
C THR A 229 14.23 -15.78 17.21
N LYS A 230 14.24 -17.09 17.46
CA LYS A 230 14.80 -17.67 18.68
C LYS A 230 16.32 -17.47 18.78
N MET A 231 17.04 -17.64 17.68
CA MET A 231 18.49 -17.40 17.64
C MET A 231 18.81 -15.92 17.89
N ASP A 232 18.12 -15.01 17.21
CA ASP A 232 18.28 -13.56 17.39
C ASP A 232 18.01 -13.15 18.84
N TRP A 233 16.99 -13.73 19.48
CA TRP A 233 16.69 -13.48 20.90
C TRP A 233 17.82 -13.96 21.83
N ASN A 234 18.38 -15.14 21.57
CA ASN A 234 19.51 -15.66 22.35
C ASN A 234 20.76 -14.77 22.19
N GLU A 235 21.04 -14.31 20.98
CA GLU A 235 22.16 -13.41 20.69
C GLU A 235 21.99 -12.05 21.37
N LEU A 236 20.78 -11.46 21.32
CA LEU A 236 20.46 -10.21 22.03
C LEU A 236 20.59 -10.34 23.55
N LYS A 237 20.31 -11.53 24.10
CA LYS A 237 20.50 -11.80 25.53
C LYS A 237 21.98 -11.79 25.95
N LEU A 238 22.88 -12.22 25.06
CA LEU A 238 24.32 -12.23 25.30
C LEU A 238 24.96 -10.86 25.00
N ASN A 239 24.53 -10.23 23.92
CA ASN A 239 24.99 -8.93 23.48
C ASN A 239 23.78 -8.03 23.17
N PRO A 240 23.46 -7.07 24.06
CA PRO A 240 22.37 -6.12 23.83
C PRO A 240 22.53 -5.29 22.55
N ASN A 241 23.74 -5.20 22.00
CA ASN A 241 24.05 -4.48 20.76
C ASN A 241 24.12 -5.41 19.53
N PHE A 242 23.69 -6.67 19.64
CA PHE A 242 23.63 -7.58 18.49
C PHE A 242 22.71 -7.00 17.40
N GLN A 243 23.27 -6.76 16.22
CA GLN A 243 22.51 -6.27 15.08
C GLN A 243 22.20 -7.44 14.15
N VAL A 244 20.90 -7.70 13.93
CA VAL A 244 20.41 -8.67 12.94
C VAL A 244 20.64 -8.10 11.54
N ASN A 245 21.88 -8.10 11.07
CA ASN A 245 22.21 -7.63 9.73
C ASN A 245 22.19 -8.80 8.76
N ARG A 246 21.12 -8.88 7.95
CA ARG A 246 21.27 -9.50 6.62
C ARG A 246 22.29 -8.67 5.85
N ASN A 247 23.26 -9.32 5.22
CA ASN A 247 24.27 -8.66 4.37
C ASN A 247 23.57 -7.69 3.40
N ARG A 248 23.75 -6.40 3.64
CA ARG A 248 23.26 -5.35 2.75
C ARG A 248 24.14 -5.33 1.50
N LYS A 249 23.55 -5.09 0.34
CA LYS A 249 24.33 -4.79 -0.87
C LYS A 249 25.25 -3.60 -0.57
N LEU A 250 26.53 -3.69 -0.96
CA LEU A 250 27.53 -2.65 -0.74
C LEU A 250 27.04 -1.27 -1.21
N THR A 251 26.36 -1.22 -2.36
CA THR A 251 25.76 0.00 -2.91
C THR A 251 24.77 0.66 -1.94
N ASN A 252 23.93 -0.13 -1.27
CA ASN A 252 22.92 0.39 -0.34
C ASN A 252 23.58 0.85 0.97
N ALA A 253 24.60 0.14 1.43
CA ALA A 253 25.38 0.55 2.60
C ALA A 253 26.12 1.89 2.35
N LEU A 254 26.69 2.07 1.15
CA LEU A 254 27.35 3.32 0.77
C LEU A 254 26.37 4.49 0.66
N LYS A 255 25.16 4.27 0.12
CA LYS A 255 24.10 5.30 0.08
C LYS A 255 23.68 5.73 1.49
N ASP A 256 23.41 4.77 2.37
CA ASP A 256 23.10 5.04 3.78
C ASP A 256 24.24 5.78 4.47
N GLY A 257 25.49 5.41 4.23
CA GLY A 257 26.64 6.11 4.79
C GLY A 257 26.74 7.58 4.37
N ARG A 258 26.39 7.92 3.12
CA ARG A 258 26.34 9.32 2.66
C ARG A 258 25.20 10.08 3.33
N LEU A 259 24.03 9.47 3.43
CA LEU A 259 22.88 10.06 4.09
C LEU A 259 23.18 10.31 5.58
N ILE A 260 23.72 9.33 6.29
CA ILE A 260 24.12 9.47 7.71
C ILE A 260 25.13 10.61 7.89
N LYS A 261 26.15 10.71 7.04
CA LYS A 261 27.10 11.84 7.08
C LYS A 261 26.42 13.19 6.90
N THR A 262 25.45 13.26 6.00
CA THR A 262 24.68 14.48 5.73
C THR A 262 23.81 14.86 6.93
N LEU A 263 23.18 13.89 7.60
CA LEU A 263 22.36 14.12 8.79
C LEU A 263 23.20 14.47 10.03
N ILE A 264 24.38 13.87 10.19
CA ILE A 264 25.32 14.24 11.26
C ILE A 264 25.75 15.69 11.10
N ASN A 265 26.00 16.13 9.85
CA ASN A 265 26.26 17.53 9.51
C ASN A 265 27.39 18.18 10.33
N GLN A 266 28.45 17.42 10.62
CA GLN A 266 29.66 17.89 11.32
C GLN A 266 30.85 17.91 10.35
N PRO A 267 30.98 18.96 9.52
CA PRO A 267 32.12 19.08 8.61
C PRO A 267 33.40 19.47 9.37
N ILE A 268 34.55 19.12 8.77
CA ILE A 268 35.87 19.46 9.33
C ILE A 268 36.10 20.97 9.14
N PRO A 269 36.56 21.71 10.17
CA PRO A 269 36.91 23.12 10.03
C PRO A 269 37.89 23.36 8.87
N PRO A 270 37.73 24.41 8.03
CA PRO A 270 36.93 25.62 8.24
C PRO A 270 35.48 25.56 7.73
N ASN A 271 35.00 24.40 7.27
CA ASN A 271 33.66 24.27 6.72
C ASN A 271 32.59 24.35 7.82
N MET A 272 31.46 24.98 7.52
CA MET A 272 30.33 25.15 8.44
C MET A 272 29.22 24.11 8.18
N PRO A 273 28.47 23.67 9.19
CA PRO A 273 27.29 22.82 9.02
C PRO A 273 26.28 23.42 8.04
N LEU A 274 25.65 22.57 7.24
CA LEU A 274 24.58 22.96 6.33
C LEU A 274 23.32 23.34 7.11
N ILE A 275 22.59 24.37 6.66
CA ILE A 275 21.36 24.85 7.30
C ILE A 275 20.28 25.12 6.26
N GLY A 276 19.02 25.07 6.68
CA GLY A 276 17.86 25.43 5.85
C GLY A 276 17.81 24.63 4.55
N LEU A 277 17.65 25.34 3.42
CA LEU A 277 17.54 24.72 2.09
C LEU A 277 18.77 23.90 1.71
N ASN A 278 19.99 24.35 2.06
CA ASN A 278 21.22 23.63 1.71
C ASN A 278 21.28 22.23 2.36
N LEU A 279 20.73 22.09 3.57
CA LEU A 279 20.62 20.80 4.24
C LEU A 279 19.58 19.90 3.54
N LEU A 280 18.42 20.47 3.17
CA LEU A 280 17.37 19.75 2.45
C LEU A 280 17.84 19.25 1.08
N ASP A 281 18.60 20.08 0.36
CA ASP A 281 19.15 19.75 -0.95
C ASP A 281 20.18 18.62 -0.82
N ALA A 282 21.09 18.71 0.15
CA ALA A 282 22.06 17.65 0.41
C ALA A 282 21.39 16.31 0.77
N ILE A 283 20.34 16.31 1.59
CA ILE A 283 19.58 15.10 1.92
C ILE A 283 18.93 14.53 0.64
N SER A 284 18.31 15.39 -0.17
CA SER A 284 17.60 14.98 -1.39
C SER A 284 18.55 14.39 -2.45
N ASP A 285 19.74 14.96 -2.60
CA ASP A 285 20.77 14.48 -3.52
C ASP A 285 21.30 13.09 -3.13
N THR A 286 21.49 12.84 -1.82
CA THR A 286 21.92 11.52 -1.36
C THR A 286 20.88 10.43 -1.59
N HIS A 287 19.60 10.78 -1.72
CA HIS A 287 18.50 9.86 -1.96
C HIS A 287 18.17 9.66 -3.45
N SER A 288 18.69 10.51 -4.34
CA SER A 288 18.31 10.56 -5.76
C SER A 288 19.21 9.72 -6.70
N VAL A 289 20.24 9.06 -6.17
CA VAL A 289 21.17 8.16 -6.91
C VAL A 289 21.01 6.73 -6.45
#